data_AF-A0A251ZAP9-F1
#
_entry.id   AF-A0A251ZAP9-F1
#
_cell.length_a   1.000
_cell.length_b   1.000
_cell.length_c   1.000
_cell.angle_alpha   90.00
_cell.angle_beta   90.00
_cell.angle_gamma   90.00
#
_symmetry.space_group_name_H-M   'P 1'
#
loop_
_entity.id
_entity.type
_entity.pdbx_description
1 polymer ?
#
loop_
_entity_poly.entity_id
_entity_poly.type
_entity_poly.pdbx_seq_one_letter_code
_entity_poly.pdbx_strand_id
1 'polypeptide(L)'
;MVPAASTLNPDQLEQLELFLKDWLRHSGRTQADLRRSLRAGSIRMPALLQELQRTVMQAGVVGLAERLCSIEAEWQHHSPPVVGEELAQLDLLLQSIRNDAS
;
A
#
# COMPACT_ATOMS: atom_id res chain seq x y z
N MET A 1 22.30 -2.78 -25.02
CA MET A 1 21.85 -4.10 -24.53
C MET A 1 20.50 -3.88 -23.89
N VAL A 2 19.41 -4.28 -24.57
CA VAL A 2 18.05 -4.18 -24.00
C VAL A 2 17.94 -5.34 -22.99
N PRO A 3 17.62 -5.10 -21.70
CA PRO A 3 17.44 -6.23 -20.79
C PRO A 3 16.29 -7.08 -21.32
N ALA A 4 16.51 -8.41 -21.38
CA ALA A 4 15.47 -9.35 -21.72
C ALA A 4 14.24 -9.06 -20.85
N ALA A 5 13.06 -8.95 -21.46
CA ALA A 5 11.79 -8.78 -20.77
C ALA A 5 11.68 -9.89 -19.72
N SER A 6 12.02 -9.54 -18.49
CA SER A 6 12.19 -10.50 -17.41
C SER A 6 10.81 -10.72 -16.85
N THR A 7 10.09 -11.71 -17.36
CA THR A 7 8.83 -12.11 -16.74
C THR A 7 9.13 -12.80 -15.40
N LEU A 8 8.28 -12.59 -14.40
CA LEU A 8 8.39 -13.34 -13.15
C LEU A 8 7.98 -14.79 -13.38
N ASN A 9 8.78 -15.71 -12.87
CA ASN A 9 8.48 -17.14 -12.89
C ASN A 9 7.40 -17.49 -11.84
N PRO A 10 6.77 -18.67 -11.92
CA PRO A 10 5.71 -19.08 -10.97
C PRO A 10 6.12 -18.98 -9.49
N ASP A 11 7.30 -19.48 -9.13
CA ASP A 11 7.82 -19.38 -7.76
C ASP A 11 7.99 -17.93 -7.30
N GLN A 12 8.44 -17.04 -8.20
CA GLN A 12 8.60 -15.62 -7.88
C GLN A 12 7.26 -14.91 -7.72
N LEU A 13 6.24 -15.31 -8.48
CA LEU A 13 4.88 -14.80 -8.32
C LEU A 13 4.27 -15.24 -6.99
N GLU A 14 4.49 -16.49 -6.57
CA GLU A 14 4.04 -16.98 -5.26
C GLU A 14 4.75 -16.24 -4.12
N GLN A 15 6.07 -16.07 -4.21
CA GLN A 15 6.83 -15.26 -3.24
C GLN A 15 6.34 -13.81 -3.20
N LEU A 16 6.07 -13.21 -4.35
CA LEU A 16 5.52 -11.85 -4.44
C LEU A 16 4.13 -11.79 -3.82
N GLU A 17 3.27 -12.79 -4.03
CA GLU A 17 1.96 -12.87 -3.40
C GLU A 17 2.06 -12.90 -1.87
N LEU A 18 2.94 -13.74 -1.31
CA LEU A 18 3.18 -13.80 0.12
C LEU A 18 3.69 -12.47 0.67
N PHE A 19 4.69 -11.89 0.01
CA PHE A 19 5.21 -10.57 0.35
C PHE A 19 4.11 -9.51 0.39
N LEU A 20 3.25 -9.44 -0.64
CA LEU A 20 2.16 -8.47 -0.70
C LEU A 20 1.16 -8.68 0.44
N LYS A 21 0.83 -9.92 0.79
CA LYS A 21 -0.08 -10.21 1.91
C LYS A 21 0.50 -9.69 3.23
N ASP A 22 1.78 -9.97 3.49
CA ASP A 22 2.44 -9.52 4.70
C ASP A 22 2.62 -8.00 4.73
N TRP A 23 3.00 -7.40 3.61
CA TRP A 23 3.15 -5.96 3.49
C TRP A 23 1.82 -5.21 3.69
N LEU A 24 0.71 -5.71 3.12
CA LEU A 24 -0.62 -5.16 3.35
C LEU A 24 -1.05 -5.27 4.81
N ARG A 25 -0.78 -6.42 5.44
CA ARG A 25 -1.08 -6.63 6.86
C ARG A 25 -0.31 -5.65 7.75
N HIS A 26 0.99 -5.47 7.51
CA HIS A 26 1.83 -4.57 8.32
C HIS A 26 1.50 -3.09 8.10
N SER A 27 1.14 -2.70 6.88
CA SER A 27 0.73 -1.32 6.56
C SER A 27 -0.71 -0.99 6.96
N GLY A 28 -1.48 -1.96 7.49
CA GLY A 28 -2.88 -1.78 7.83
C GLY A 28 -3.77 -1.52 6.61
N ARG A 29 -3.36 -2.02 5.43
CA ARG A 29 -4.02 -1.80 4.14
C ARG A 29 -4.71 -3.06 3.63
N THR A 30 -5.62 -2.87 2.68
CA THR A 30 -6.37 -3.95 2.04
C THR A 30 -5.98 -4.14 0.58
N GLN A 31 -6.37 -5.28 -0.01
CA GLN A 31 -6.25 -5.49 -1.47
C GLN A 31 -7.01 -4.44 -2.28
N ALA A 32 -8.08 -3.87 -1.74
CA ALA A 32 -8.81 -2.78 -2.40
C ALA A 32 -7.96 -1.50 -2.47
N ASP A 33 -7.15 -1.23 -1.44
CA ASP A 33 -6.23 -0.09 -1.42
C ASP A 33 -5.11 -0.29 -2.44
N LEU A 34 -4.50 -1.49 -2.45
CA LEU A 34 -3.51 -1.85 -3.46
C LEU A 34 -4.06 -1.78 -4.87
N ARG A 35 -5.29 -2.24 -5.10
CA ARG A 35 -5.97 -2.09 -6.39
C ARG A 35 -6.05 -0.63 -6.82
N ARG A 36 -6.41 0.28 -5.90
CA ARG A 36 -6.52 1.72 -6.21
C ARG A 36 -5.17 2.31 -6.59
N SER A 37 -4.12 2.05 -5.80
CA SER A 37 -2.77 2.56 -6.06
C SER A 37 -2.11 1.96 -7.32
N LEU A 38 -2.43 0.70 -7.64
CA LEU A 38 -2.02 0.08 -8.91
C LEU A 38 -2.92 0.46 -10.09
N ARG A 39 -4.10 1.03 -9.85
CA ARG A 39 -5.17 1.22 -10.83
C ARG A 39 -5.58 -0.10 -11.52
N ALA A 40 -5.55 -1.20 -10.77
CA ALA A 40 -5.87 -2.52 -11.30
C ALA A 40 -7.38 -2.69 -11.53
N GLY A 41 -7.73 -3.49 -12.55
CA GLY A 41 -9.12 -3.75 -12.93
C GLY A 41 -9.92 -4.60 -11.93
N SER A 42 -9.25 -5.26 -10.98
CA SER A 42 -9.89 -6.17 -10.02
C SER A 42 -9.12 -6.20 -8.70
N ILE A 43 -9.84 -6.38 -7.58
CA ILE A 43 -9.24 -6.54 -6.23
C ILE A 43 -8.59 -7.93 -6.02
N ARG A 44 -8.92 -8.91 -6.88
CA ARG A 44 -8.43 -10.28 -6.73
C ARG A 44 -6.91 -10.31 -6.92
N MET A 45 -6.21 -11.02 -6.04
CA MET A 45 -4.74 -11.12 -6.05
C MET A 45 -4.12 -11.44 -7.43
N PRO A 46 -4.67 -12.37 -8.25
CA PRO A 46 -4.11 -12.62 -9.59
C PRO A 46 -4.11 -11.39 -10.50
N ALA A 47 -5.10 -10.51 -10.38
CA ALA A 47 -5.14 -9.29 -11.17
C ALA A 47 -4.12 -8.24 -10.68
N LEU A 48 -3.88 -8.19 -9.36
CA LEU A 48 -2.85 -7.32 -8.78
C LEU A 48 -1.45 -7.77 -9.22
N LEU A 49 -1.18 -9.08 -9.14
CA LEU A 49 0.07 -9.68 -9.62
C LEU A 49 0.30 -9.44 -11.11
N GLN A 50 -0.75 -9.48 -11.94
CA GLN A 50 -0.64 -9.17 -13.37
C GLN A 50 -0.19 -7.72 -13.62
N GLU A 51 -0.69 -6.73 -12.88
CA GLU A 51 -0.21 -5.34 -13.03
C GLU A 51 1.26 -5.19 -12.59
N LEU A 52 1.67 -5.88 -11.53
CA LEU A 52 3.06 -5.88 -11.08
C LEU A 52 3.96 -6.58 -12.10
N GLN A 53 3.53 -7.71 -12.68
CA GLN A 53 4.25 -8.38 -13.75
C GLN A 53 4.43 -7.49 -14.98
N ARG A 54 3.41 -6.71 -15.37
CA ARG A 54 3.54 -5.70 -16.44
C ARG A 54 4.58 -4.64 -16.09
N THR A 55 4.64 -4.22 -14.83
CA THR A 55 5.67 -3.27 -14.35
C THR A 55 7.07 -3.87 -14.54
N VAL A 56 7.26 -5.14 -14.18
CA VAL A 56 8.54 -5.85 -14.41
C VAL A 56 8.87 -5.97 -15.90
N MET A 57 7.88 -6.24 -16.76
CA MET A 57 8.11 -6.32 -18.21
C MET A 57 8.54 -4.97 -18.81
N GLN A 58 8.12 -3.84 -18.23
CA GLN A 58 8.42 -2.50 -18.72
C GLN A 58 9.72 -1.92 -18.14
N ALA A 59 9.97 -2.13 -16.84
CA ALA A 59 11.03 -1.46 -16.09
C ALA A 59 11.90 -2.42 -15.25
N GLY A 60 11.72 -3.73 -15.42
CA GLY A 60 12.42 -4.75 -14.65
C GLY A 60 12.01 -4.79 -13.19
N VAL A 61 12.73 -5.63 -12.43
CA VAL A 61 12.51 -5.78 -10.99
C VAL A 61 12.84 -4.52 -10.20
N VAL A 62 13.73 -3.66 -10.70
CA VAL A 62 14.03 -2.36 -10.10
C VAL A 62 12.81 -1.44 -10.19
N GLY A 63 12.16 -1.35 -11.35
CA GLY A 63 10.93 -0.58 -11.50
C GLY A 63 9.77 -1.11 -10.66
N LEU A 64 9.69 -2.44 -10.43
CA LEU A 64 8.74 -3.01 -9.49
C LEU A 64 8.99 -2.50 -8.05
N ALA A 65 10.25 -2.51 -7.60
CA ALA A 65 10.61 -2.02 -6.27
C ALA A 65 10.28 -0.52 -6.13
N GLU A 66 10.69 0.31 -7.10
CA GLU A 66 10.37 1.74 -7.12
C GLU A 66 8.86 1.99 -7.08
N ARG A 67 8.08 1.20 -7.81
CA ARG A 67 6.61 1.31 -7.81
C ARG A 67 6.03 0.99 -6.45
N LEU A 68 6.46 -0.08 -5.80
CA LEU A 68 5.98 -0.45 -4.47
C LEU A 68 6.38 0.58 -3.40
N CYS A 69 7.62 1.09 -3.43
CA CYS A 69 8.07 2.17 -2.55
C CYS A 69 7.26 3.45 -2.74
N SER A 70 6.92 3.80 -3.99
CA SER A 70 6.10 4.98 -4.28
C SER A 70 4.68 4.85 -3.72
N ILE A 71 4.10 3.66 -3.82
CA ILE A 71 2.78 3.36 -3.24
C ILE A 71 2.83 3.43 -1.71
N GLU A 72 3.90 2.90 -1.11
CA GLU A 72 4.10 2.99 0.34
C GLU A 72 4.17 4.44 0.81
N ALA A 73 4.95 5.27 0.10
CA ALA A 73 5.05 6.69 0.39
C ALA A 73 3.69 7.37 0.26
N GLU A 74 2.92 7.11 -0.80
CA GLU A 74 1.55 7.65 -0.96
C GLU A 74 0.67 7.30 0.24
N TRP A 75 0.70 6.04 0.69
CA TRP A 75 -0.09 5.61 1.84
C TRP A 75 0.33 6.25 3.15
N GLN A 76 1.61 6.56 3.34
CA GLN A 76 2.09 7.27 4.53
C GLN A 76 1.65 8.73 4.54
N HIS A 77 1.66 9.41 3.38
CA HIS A 77 1.21 10.80 3.27
C HIS A 77 -0.31 10.96 3.42
N HIS A 78 -1.09 9.95 3.01
CA HIS A 78 -2.56 9.94 3.13
C HIS A 78 -3.08 9.26 4.39
N SER A 79 -2.20 8.71 5.23
CA SER A 79 -2.59 8.33 6.59
C SER A 79 -2.67 9.61 7.41
N PRO A 80 -3.79 9.91 8.10
CA PRO A 80 -3.76 10.96 9.10
C PRO A 80 -2.61 10.64 10.08
N PRO A 81 -1.81 11.64 10.49
CA PRO A 81 -0.78 11.43 11.49
C PRO A 81 -1.41 10.73 12.69
N VAL A 82 -0.65 9.80 13.28
CA VAL A 82 -1.09 8.92 14.39
C VAL A 82 -2.09 9.67 15.28
N VAL A 83 -3.34 9.27 15.15
CA VAL A 83 -4.51 9.93 15.73
C VAL A 83 -4.43 9.98 17.26
N GLY A 84 -3.43 9.38 17.90
CA GLY A 84 -3.28 9.32 19.36
C GLY A 84 -3.09 10.70 20.01
N GLU A 85 -2.25 11.57 19.46
CA GLU A 85 -2.00 12.89 20.07
C GLU A 85 -3.13 13.88 19.77
N GLU A 86 -3.67 13.85 18.55
CA GLU A 86 -4.81 14.69 18.16
C GLU A 86 -6.13 14.23 18.79
N LEU A 87 -6.35 12.92 18.99
CA LEU A 87 -7.49 12.41 19.76
C LEU A 87 -7.36 12.75 21.24
N ALA A 88 -6.17 12.64 21.82
CA ALA A 88 -5.95 13.06 23.21
C ALA A 88 -6.21 14.56 23.39
N GLN A 89 -5.80 15.40 22.42
CA GLN A 89 -6.15 16.82 22.40
C GLN A 89 -7.65 17.06 22.21
N LEU A 90 -8.33 16.25 21.39
CA LEU A 90 -9.78 16.33 21.20
C LEU A 90 -10.54 15.94 22.48
N ASP A 91 -10.11 14.89 23.17
CA ASP A 91 -10.69 14.47 24.46
C ASP A 91 -10.53 15.55 25.54
N LEU A 92 -9.36 16.18 25.62
CA LEU A 92 -9.11 17.32 26.50
C LEU A 92 -10.03 18.51 26.16
N LEU A 93 -10.20 18.80 24.87
CA LEU A 93 -11.08 19.88 24.39
C LEU A 93 -12.54 19.59 24.75
N LEU A 94 -13.03 18.37 24.50
CA LEU A 94 -14.39 17.95 24.83
C LEU A 94 -14.64 17.99 26.35
N GLN A 95 -13.63 17.63 27.14
CA GLN A 95 -13.70 17.70 28.60
C GLN A 95 -13.77 19.14 29.11
N SER A 96 -13.05 20.09 28.49
CA SER A 96 -13.17 21.53 28.78
C SER A 96 -14.59 22.04 28.51
N ILE A 97 -15.13 21.75 27.32
CA ILE A 97 -16.48 22.21 26.94
C ILE A 97 -17.55 21.67 27.90
N ARG A 98 -17.43 20.41 28.32
CA ARG A 98 -18.36 19.81 29.29
C ARG A 98 -18.29 20.48 30.67
N ASN A 99 -17.10 20.88 31.11
CA ASN A 99 -16.92 21.58 32.37
C ASN A 99 -17.46 23.02 32.33
N ASP A 100 -17.30 23.73 31.20
CA ASP A 100 -17.82 25.09 31.01
C ASP A 100 -19.36 25.15 30.90
N ALA A 101 -20.00 24.04 30.51
CA ALA A 101 -21.46 23.94 30.41
C ALA A 101 -22.15 23.54 31.73
N SER A 102 -21.41 23.47 32.85
CA SER A 102 -21.88 23.08 34.19
C SER A 102 -22.21 24.28 35.07
#